data_AF-A0A6B1ES75-F1
#
_entry.id   AF-A0A6B1ES75-F1
#
_cell.length_a   1.000
_cell.length_b   1.000
_cell.length_c   1.000
_cell.angle_alpha   90.00
_cell.angle_beta   90.00
_cell.angle_gamma   90.00
#
_symmetry.space_group_name_H-M   'P 1'
#
loop_
_entity.id
_entity.type
_entity.pdbx_description
1 polymer ?
#
loop_
_entity_poly.entity_id
_entity_poly.type
_entity_poly.pdbx_seq_one_letter_code
_entity_poly.pdbx_strand_id
1 'polypeptide(L)' 'MRNAYPREIKIYRSRNGREPFTEWLNAIRDQKTQRRIRTRLAALKLGNFGDYKSVGEGVKETHL' A
#
# COMPACT_ATOMS: atom_id res chain seq x y z
N MET A 1 8.80 13.87 17.75
CA MET A 1 9.00 13.04 16.55
C MET A 1 8.11 11.81 16.69
N ARG A 2 7.23 11.50 15.72
CA ARG A 2 6.51 10.21 15.75
C ARG A 2 7.54 9.13 15.47
N ASN A 3 7.77 8.20 16.41
CA ASN A 3 8.66 7.07 16.18
C ASN A 3 8.10 6.23 15.03
N ALA A 4 8.83 6.19 13.92
CA ALA A 4 8.50 5.38 12.77
C ALA A 4 9.13 3.99 12.99
N TYR A 5 8.30 3.03 13.38
CA TYR A 5 8.73 1.65 13.52
C TYR A 5 8.57 0.93 12.18
N PRO A 6 9.55 0.11 11.75
CA PRO A 6 9.39 -0.74 10.60
C PRO A 6 8.10 -1.56 10.67
N ARG A 7 7.41 -1.69 9.54
CA ARG A 7 6.15 -2.42 9.38
C ARG A 7 6.31 -3.47 8.30
N GLU A 8 5.77 -4.66 8.57
CA GLU A 8 5.58 -5.67 7.54
C GLU A 8 4.35 -5.32 6.69
N ILE A 9 4.48 -5.41 5.36
CA ILE A 9 3.35 -5.30 4.44
C ILE A 9 3.00 -6.70 3.98
N LYS A 10 1.74 -7.10 4.21
CA LYS A 10 1.15 -8.33 3.70
C LYS A 10 0.16 -7.98 2.60
N ILE A 11 0.26 -8.65 1.46
CA ILE A 11 -0.70 -8.52 0.37
C ILE A 11 -1.83 -9.52 0.64
N TYR A 12 -3.07 -9.02 0.60
CA TYR A 12 -4.23 -9.88 0.72
C TYR A 12 -4.29 -10.86 -0.45
N ARG A 13 -4.38 -12.14 -0.11
CA ARG A 13 -4.68 -13.23 -1.04
C ARG A 13 -6.07 -13.76 -0.73
N SER A 14 -6.93 -13.79 -1.74
CA SER A 14 -8.29 -14.32 -1.62
C SER A 14 -8.27 -15.85 -1.53
N ARG A 15 -9.41 -16.43 -1.15
CA ARG A 15 -9.58 -17.89 -1.01
C ARG A 15 -9.30 -18.67 -2.30
N ASN A 16 -9.51 -18.05 -3.47
CA ASN A 16 -9.20 -18.64 -4.78
C ASN A 16 -7.76 -18.35 -5.27
N GLY A 17 -6.88 -17.86 -4.39
CA GLY A 17 -5.46 -17.64 -4.69
C GLY A 17 -5.13 -16.33 -5.40
N ARG A 18 -6.13 -15.49 -5.70
CA ARG A 18 -5.91 -14.19 -6.36
C ARG A 18 -5.32 -13.17 -5.40
N GLU A 19 -4.52 -12.26 -5.94
CA GLU A 19 -3.95 -11.13 -5.21
C GLU A 19 -4.38 -9.83 -5.89
N PRO A 20 -5.56 -9.29 -5.55
CA PRO A 20 -6.15 -8.17 -6.29
C PRO A 20 -5.24 -6.96 -6.39
N PHE A 21 -4.47 -6.66 -5.33
CA PHE A 21 -3.50 -5.56 -5.35
C PHE A 21 -2.38 -5.80 -6.37
N THR A 22 -1.80 -6.99 -6.39
CA THR A 22 -0.73 -7.38 -7.32
C THR A 22 -1.23 -7.35 -8.75
N GLU A 23 -2.41 -7.94 -9.00
CA GLU A 23 -3.06 -7.95 -10.30
C GLU A 23 -3.36 -6.53 -10.81
N TRP A 24 -3.96 -5.69 -9.95
CA TRP A 24 -4.25 -4.30 -10.28
C TRP A 24 -2.98 -3.50 -10.57
N LEU A 25 -1.94 -3.60 -9.73
CA LEU A 25 -0.69 -2.89 -9.93
C LEU A 25 -0.02 -3.26 -11.26
N ASN A 26 -0.05 -4.54 -11.63
CA ASN A 26 0.53 -5.04 -12.86
C ASN A 26 -0.29 -4.64 -14.11
N ALA A 27 -1.60 -4.43 -13.97
CA ALA A 27 -2.46 -3.98 -15.05
C ALA A 27 -2.26 -2.49 -15.42
N ILE A 28 -1.66 -1.69 -14.54
CA ILE A 28 -1.36 -0.27 -14.82
C ILE A 28 -0.28 -0.18 -15.89
N ARG A 29 -0.61 0.37 -17.07
CA ARG A 29 0.36 0.54 -18.17
C ARG A 29 1.41 1.63 -17.88
N ASP A 30 1.02 2.69 -17.18
CA ASP A 30 1.92 3.79 -16.84
C ASP A 30 2.95 3.37 -15.77
N GLN A 31 4.19 3.21 -16.22
CA GLN A 31 5.33 2.86 -15.38
C GLN A 31 5.64 3.92 -14.32
N LYS A 32 5.34 5.19 -14.57
CA LYS A 32 5.53 6.26 -13.59
C LYS A 32 4.56 6.09 -12.42
N THR A 33 3.30 5.80 -12.71
CA THR A 33 2.29 5.47 -11.70
C THR A 33 2.67 4.23 -10.90
N GLN A 34 3.11 3.13 -11.54
CA GLN A 34 3.58 1.94 -10.82
C GLN A 34 4.73 2.27 -9.85
N ARG A 35 5.72 3.07 -10.30
CA ARG A 35 6.85 3.49 -9.46
C ARG A 35 6.39 4.31 -8.25
N ARG A 36 5.49 5.27 -8.44
CA ARG A 36 4.93 6.07 -7.33
C ARG A 36 4.27 5.20 -6.27
N ILE A 37 3.48 4.21 -6.68
CA ILE A 37 2.83 3.27 -5.76
C ILE A 37 3.88 2.46 -4.98
N ARG A 38 4.89 1.91 -5.66
CA ARG A 38 5.98 1.14 -5.01
C ARG A 38 6.79 1.99 -4.03
N THR A 39 7.11 3.23 -4.38
CA THR A 39 7.78 4.18 -3.47
C THR A 39 6.93 4.44 -2.24
N ARG A 40 5.61 4.60 -2.40
CA ARG A 40 4.70 4.78 -1.27
C ARG A 40 4.68 3.57 -0.33
N LEU A 41 4.62 2.36 -0.88
CA LEU A 41 4.73 1.13 -0.08
C LEU A 41 6.06 1.05 0.68
N ALA A 42 7.17 1.46 0.06
CA ALA A 42 8.48 1.50 0.74
C ALA A 42 8.47 2.46 1.94
N ALA A 43 7.84 3.64 1.80
CA ALA A 43 7.67 4.56 2.92
C ALA A 43 6.80 3.95 4.04
N LEU A 44 5.70 3.26 3.70
CA LEU A 44 4.87 2.57 4.68
C LEU A 44 5.63 1.48 5.44
N LYS A 45 6.52 0.72 4.78
CA LYS A 45 7.40 -0.27 5.44
C LYS A 45 8.33 0.36 6.47
N LEU A 46 8.72 1.61 6.27
CA LEU A 46 9.53 2.35 7.25
C LEU A 46 8.69 2.97 8.38
N GLY A 47 7.38 2.74 8.40
CA GLY A 47 6.46 3.35 9.36
C GLY A 47 6.04 4.78 9.00
N ASN A 48 6.38 5.25 7.79
CA ASN A 48 6.01 6.58 7.32
C ASN A 48 4.63 6.56 6.65
N PHE A 49 3.60 6.68 7.48
CA PHE A 49 2.20 6.62 7.03
C PHE A 49 1.72 7.85 6.27
N GLY A 50 2.50 8.93 6.16
CA GLY A 50 2.16 10.11 5.34
C GLY A 50 0.73 10.62 5.58
N ASP A 51 0.06 11.04 4.50
CA ASP A 51 -1.37 11.34 4.51
C ASP A 51 -2.19 10.05 4.35
N TYR A 52 -3.03 9.78 5.33
CA TYR A 52 -3.92 8.63 5.36
C TYR A 52 -5.20 8.99 6.10
N LYS A 53 -6.31 8.40 5.66
CA LYS A 53 -7.64 8.67 6.22
C LYS A 53 -8.30 7.36 6.65
N SER A 54 -9.06 7.40 7.74
CA SER A 54 -9.91 6.27 8.13
C SER A 54 -11.11 6.19 7.20
N VAL A 55 -11.41 5.00 6.68
CA VAL A 55 -12.61 4.73 5.87
C VAL A 55 -13.63 3.87 6.62
N GLY A 56 -13.45 3.67 7.93
CA GLY A 56 -14.30 2.86 8.78
C GLY A 56 -13.75 1.46 9.01
N GLU A 57 -14.32 0.74 9.98
CA GLU A 57 -14.06 -0.70 10.22
C GLU A 57 -12.58 -1.09 10.43
N GLY A 58 -11.78 -0.17 10.97
CA GLY A 58 -10.33 -0.38 11.16
C GLY A 58 -9.51 -0.29 9.87
N VAL A 59 -10.12 0.11 8.76
CA VAL A 59 -9.48 0.29 7.46
C VAL A 59 -9.04 1.76 7.28
N LYS A 60 -7.86 1.94 6.70
CA LYS A 60 -7.29 3.25 6.38
C LYS A 60 -6.88 3.27 4.92
N GLU A 61 -7.26 4.31 4.20
CA GLU A 61 -6.77 4.60 2.86
C GLU A 61 -5.52 5.50 2.92
N THR A 62 -4.66 5.39 1.91
CA THR A 62 -3.54 6.30 1.72
C THR A 62 -3.67 6.98 0.37
N HIS A 63 -3.38 8.28 0.34
CA HIS A 63 -3.25 9.02 -0.90
C HIS A 63 -1.83 8.88 -1.48
N LEU A 64 -1.69 9.09 -2.80
CA LEU A 64 -0.47 8.92 -3.60
C LEU A 64 -0.02 10.22 -4.27
#